data_AF-A0A850R020-F1
#
_entry.id   AF-A0A850R020-F1
#
_cell.length_a   1.000
_cell.length_b   1.000
_cell.length_c   1.000
_cell.angle_alpha   90.00
_cell.angle_beta   90.00
_cell.angle_gamma   90.00
#
_symmetry.space_group_name_H-M   'P 1'
#
loop_
_entity.id
_entity.type
_entity.pdbx_description
1 polymer ?
#
loop_
_entity_poly.entity_id
_entity_poly.type
_entity_poly.pdbx_seq_one_letter_code
_entity_poly.pdbx_strand_id
1 'polypeptide(L)'
;MKLTPNGKGWGNLISVRDLQASKPTGTINELCSDVTPITRDHRSISVNESGIMVCCATDNFNDSVPFKDVNGQRHYLCGKWPTTNEVSQPIKLSKLKLYGTYQ
;
A
#
# COMPACT_ATOMS: atom_id res chain seq x y z
N MET A 1 -15.42 -3.47 18.71
CA MET A 1 -15.55 -4.40 17.55
C MET A 1 -14.16 -4.69 17.01
N LYS A 2 -13.70 -5.94 17.06
CA LYS A 2 -12.45 -6.36 16.40
C LYS A 2 -12.72 -6.38 14.89
N LEU A 3 -12.10 -5.47 14.15
CA LEU A 3 -12.04 -5.55 12.70
C LEU A 3 -11.25 -6.82 12.37
N THR A 4 -11.91 -7.87 11.88
CA THR A 4 -11.24 -9.04 11.32
C THR A 4 -10.50 -8.59 10.07
N PRO A 5 -9.16 -8.53 10.05
CA PRO A 5 -8.42 -8.17 8.86
C PRO A 5 -8.53 -9.35 7.91
N ASN A 6 -9.33 -9.20 6.85
CA ASN A 6 -9.47 -10.11 5.70
C ASN A 6 -8.56 -11.35 5.69
N GLY A 7 -8.89 -12.35 6.53
CA GLY A 7 -8.55 -13.78 6.47
C GLY A 7 -7.14 -14.30 6.11
N LYS A 8 -6.07 -13.50 5.99
CA LYS A 8 -4.79 -13.98 5.38
C LYS A 8 -3.48 -13.50 6.04
N GLY A 9 -3.44 -13.34 7.37
CA GLY A 9 -2.17 -13.00 8.06
C GLY A 9 -1.68 -11.56 7.86
N TRP A 10 -2.59 -10.64 7.51
CA TRP A 10 -2.34 -9.21 7.35
C TRP A 10 -2.84 -8.47 8.59
N GLY A 11 -2.01 -8.38 9.63
CA GLY A 11 -2.47 -7.96 10.96
C GLY A 11 -2.42 -6.45 11.22
N ASN A 12 -1.48 -5.74 10.58
CA ASN A 12 -1.24 -4.34 10.87
C ASN A 12 -1.82 -3.44 9.77
N LEU A 13 -2.28 -2.24 10.16
CA LEU A 13 -2.71 -1.20 9.24
C LEU A 13 -1.62 -0.13 9.16
N ILE A 14 -1.37 0.37 7.95
CA ILE A 14 -0.48 1.50 7.71
C ILE A 14 -1.18 2.51 6.83
N SER A 15 -0.87 3.79 7.01
CA SER A 15 -1.48 4.81 6.17
C SER A 15 -1.09 4.59 4.70
N VAL A 16 -2.05 4.79 3.80
CA VAL A 16 -1.86 4.73 2.34
C VAL A 16 -0.81 5.74 1.86
N ARG A 17 -0.50 6.77 2.68
CA ARG A 17 0.59 7.71 2.43
C ARG A 17 1.97 7.05 2.32
N ASP A 18 2.14 5.84 2.87
CA ASP A 18 3.37 5.06 2.66
C ASP A 18 3.60 4.71 1.18
N LEU A 19 2.51 4.65 0.39
CA LEU A 19 2.48 4.39 -1.05
C LEU A 19 2.21 5.67 -1.87
N GLN A 20 2.37 6.86 -1.29
CA GLN A 20 2.21 8.10 -2.05
C GLN A 20 3.15 8.10 -3.26
N ALA A 21 2.70 8.63 -4.40
CA ALA A 21 3.53 8.78 -5.59
C ALA A 21 4.87 9.49 -5.29
N SER A 22 5.94 9.06 -5.96
CA SER A 22 7.29 9.63 -5.78
C SER A 22 7.47 10.98 -6.48
N LYS A 23 6.64 11.26 -7.50
CA LYS A 23 6.66 12.48 -8.30
C LYS A 23 5.28 13.13 -8.38
N PRO A 24 5.20 14.45 -8.63
CA PRO A 24 3.93 15.16 -8.77
C PRO A 24 3.26 14.93 -10.14
N THR A 25 4.02 14.55 -11.17
CA THR A 25 3.52 14.30 -12.54
C THR A 25 4.35 13.20 -13.20
N GLY A 26 3.79 12.55 -14.22
CA GLY A 26 4.46 11.51 -15.00
C GLY A 26 3.51 10.37 -15.36
N THR A 27 4.05 9.35 -16.01
CA THR A 27 3.35 8.09 -16.25
C THR A 27 3.17 7.30 -14.95
N ILE A 28 2.21 6.38 -14.90
CA ILE A 28 2.00 5.49 -13.74
C ILE A 28 3.31 4.77 -13.34
N ASN A 29 4.14 4.43 -14.33
CA ASN A 29 5.41 3.76 -14.08
C ASN A 29 6.45 4.65 -13.38
N GLU A 30 6.44 5.95 -13.68
CA GLU A 30 7.31 6.93 -13.05
C GLU A 30 6.80 7.35 -11.67
N LEU A 31 5.48 7.51 -11.52
CA LEU A 31 4.84 7.90 -10.26
C LEU A 31 4.99 6.81 -9.18
N CYS A 32 4.97 5.54 -9.60
CA CYS A 32 4.97 4.36 -8.74
C CYS A 32 6.19 3.48 -8.95
N SER A 33 7.35 4.06 -9.28
CA SER A 33 8.59 3.36 -9.61
C SER A 33 8.98 2.31 -8.56
N ASP A 34 8.73 2.60 -7.30
CA ASP A 34 9.17 1.82 -6.14
C ASP A 34 8.15 0.76 -5.70
N VAL A 35 6.99 0.73 -6.35
CA VAL A 35 5.88 -0.17 -6.06
C VAL A 35 5.77 -1.23 -7.14
N THR A 36 5.81 -2.50 -6.72
CA THR A 36 5.69 -3.66 -7.60
C THR A 36 4.32 -4.31 -7.38
N PRO A 37 3.52 -4.53 -8.43
CA PRO A 37 2.28 -5.28 -8.30
C PRO A 37 2.58 -6.78 -8.15
N ILE A 38 1.87 -7.46 -7.24
CA ILE A 38 2.09 -8.89 -6.94
C ILE A 38 0.96 -9.75 -7.48
N THR A 39 -0.30 -9.34 -7.29
CA THR A 39 -1.46 -10.14 -7.72
C THR A 39 -2.07 -9.74 -9.07
N ARG A 40 -1.65 -8.60 -9.62
CA ARG A 40 -2.11 -8.10 -10.92
C ARG A 40 -0.91 -7.74 -11.79
N ASP A 41 -1.07 -7.82 -13.11
CA ASP A 41 0.01 -7.51 -14.05
C ASP A 41 0.15 -6.00 -14.35
N HIS A 42 -0.63 -5.15 -13.67
CA HIS A 42 -0.59 -3.70 -13.85
C HIS A 42 -0.56 -2.94 -12.53
N ARG A 43 0.16 -1.81 -12.53
CA ARG A 43 0.14 -0.82 -11.46
C ARG A 43 -1.21 -0.07 -11.46
N SER A 44 -1.66 0.32 -10.29
CA SER A 44 -2.88 1.12 -10.12
C SER A 44 -2.59 2.34 -9.26
N ILE A 45 -3.27 3.45 -9.55
CA ILE A 45 -3.22 4.68 -8.77
C ILE A 45 -4.63 5.05 -8.35
N SER A 46 -4.79 5.51 -7.12
CA SER A 46 -5.98 6.23 -6.65
C SER A 46 -5.59 7.62 -6.13
N VAL A 47 -6.58 8.48 -5.99
CA VAL A 47 -6.45 9.76 -5.27
C VAL A 47 -7.24 9.61 -3.99
N ASN A 48 -6.61 9.79 -2.83
CA ASN A 48 -7.32 9.73 -1.55
C ASN A 48 -8.16 11.00 -1.33
N GLU A 49 -8.97 11.03 -0.27
CA GLU A 49 -9.84 12.19 0.05
C GLU A 49 -9.06 13.50 0.28
N SER A 50 -7.77 13.41 0.65
CA SER A 50 -6.87 14.57 0.78
C SER A 50 -6.27 15.05 -0.55
N GLY A 51 -6.65 14.47 -1.69
CA GLY A 51 -6.08 14.81 -3.00
C GLY A 51 -4.70 14.20 -3.27
N ILE A 52 -4.24 13.26 -2.44
CA ILE A 52 -2.91 12.64 -2.57
C ILE A 52 -2.99 11.45 -3.55
N MET A 53 -2.12 11.44 -4.55
CA MET A 53 -1.95 10.30 -5.45
C MET A 53 -1.23 9.16 -4.71
N VAL A 54 -1.86 7.99 -4.69
CA VAL A 54 -1.36 6.78 -4.03
C VAL A 54 -1.20 5.66 -5.06
N CYS A 55 -0.06 4.98 -5.02
CA CYS A 55 0.31 3.82 -5.84
C CYS A 55 -0.36 2.51 -5.39
N CYS A 56 -1.66 2.59 -5.17
CA CYS A 56 -2.51 1.54 -4.63
C CYS A 56 -3.94 1.86 -5.07
N ALA A 57 -4.71 0.86 -5.50
CA ALA A 57 -6.14 1.08 -5.69
C ALA A 57 -6.79 1.08 -4.30
N THR A 58 -7.11 2.26 -3.75
CA THR A 58 -7.84 2.37 -2.48
C THR A 58 -9.34 2.42 -2.77
N ASP A 59 -10.17 1.82 -1.91
CA ASP A 59 -11.55 2.28 -1.82
C ASP A 59 -11.55 3.64 -1.12
N ASN A 60 -12.47 4.54 -1.50
CA ASN A 60 -12.50 5.94 -1.05
C ASN A 60 -12.62 6.12 0.48
N PHE A 61 -12.69 5.02 1.26
CA PHE A 61 -13.07 5.04 2.68
C PHE A 61 -11.92 4.74 3.64
N ASN A 62 -10.75 4.32 3.17
CA ASN A 62 -9.68 3.90 4.06
C ASN A 62 -8.36 4.63 3.77
N ASP A 63 -8.03 5.58 4.64
CA ASP A 63 -6.70 6.21 4.70
C ASP A 63 -5.60 5.23 5.19
N SER A 64 -5.95 3.96 5.41
CA SER A 64 -5.04 2.90 5.81
C SER A 64 -5.32 1.59 5.08
N VAL A 65 -4.27 0.82 4.84
CA VAL A 65 -4.34 -0.51 4.21
C VAL A 65 -3.66 -1.55 5.09
N PRO A 66 -4.14 -2.80 5.08
CA PRO A 66 -3.41 -3.90 5.69
C PRO A 66 -2.03 -4.05 5.05
N PHE A 67 -1.01 -4.28 5.87
CA PHE A 67 0.35 -4.53 5.41
C PHE A 67 1.03 -5.66 6.19
N LYS A 68 2.12 -6.17 5.62
CA LYS A 68 3.05 -7.10 6.28
C LYS A 68 4.46 -6.88 5.72
N ASP A 69 5.47 -7.16 6.53
CA ASP A 69 6.88 -7.09 6.11
C ASP A 69 7.40 -8.52 5.89
N VAL A 70 7.97 -8.79 4.71
CA VAL A 70 8.50 -10.11 4.30
C VAL A 70 9.80 -9.90 3.52
N ASN A 71 10.90 -10.54 3.94
CA ASN A 71 12.18 -10.54 3.21
C ASN A 71 12.67 -9.15 2.76
N GLY A 72 12.54 -8.13 3.61
CA GLY A 72 12.97 -6.75 3.29
C GLY A 72 12.02 -5.96 2.39
N GLN A 73 10.86 -6.52 2.04
CA GLN A 73 9.77 -5.89 1.31
C GLN A 73 8.59 -5.64 2.27
N ARG A 74 7.94 -4.49 2.13
CA ARG A 74 6.62 -4.26 2.71
C ARG A 74 5.59 -4.56 1.66
N HIS A 75 4.71 -5.49 1.96
CA HIS A 75 3.56 -5.83 1.14
C HIS A 75 2.34 -5.08 1.67
N TYR A 76 1.42 -4.71 0.78
CA TYR A 76 0.18 -4.01 1.09
C TYR A 76 -0.98 -4.69 0.38
N LEU A 77 -2.10 -4.81 1.08
CA LEU A 77 -3.34 -5.32 0.51
C LEU A 77 -4.27 -4.15 0.17
N CYS A 78 -4.23 -3.74 -1.08
CA CYS A 78 -5.04 -2.67 -1.65
C CYS A 78 -6.44 -3.16 -2.05
N GLY A 79 -7.39 -2.24 -2.16
CA GLY A 79 -8.72 -2.48 -2.70
C GLY A 79 -9.65 -3.22 -1.73
N LYS A 80 -10.84 -3.53 -2.23
CA LYS A 80 -11.88 -4.22 -1.45
C LYS A 80 -12.01 -5.66 -1.91
N TRP A 81 -12.29 -6.57 -0.98
CA TRP A 81 -12.67 -7.93 -1.35
C TRP A 81 -13.89 -7.90 -2.28
N PRO A 82 -13.95 -8.72 -3.36
CA PRO A 82 -13.01 -9.78 -3.75
C PRO A 82 -11.87 -9.29 -4.65
N THR A 83 -11.86 -8.01 -5.02
CA THR A 83 -10.95 -7.43 -6.02
C THR A 83 -9.66 -6.88 -5.41
N THR A 84 -9.27 -7.36 -4.22
CA THR A 84 -8.05 -6.92 -3.53
C THR A 84 -6.81 -7.10 -4.40
N ASN A 85 -5.91 -6.14 -4.36
CA ASN A 85 -4.64 -6.15 -5.07
C ASN A 85 -3.48 -6.09 -4.08
N GLU A 86 -2.62 -7.10 -4.08
CA GLU A 86 -1.36 -7.06 -3.36
C GLU A 86 -0.31 -6.30 -4.17
N VAL A 87 0.33 -5.33 -3.53
CA VAL A 87 1.50 -4.62 -4.05
C VAL A 87 2.61 -4.66 -3.00
N SER A 88 3.86 -4.46 -3.42
CA SER A 88 4.99 -4.41 -2.50
C SER A 88 5.93 -3.24 -2.80
N GLN A 89 6.60 -2.73 -1.77
CA GLN A 89 7.73 -1.81 -1.94
C GLN A 89 8.89 -2.19 -1.01
N PRO A 90 10.15 -1.87 -1.37
CA PRO A 90 11.28 -2.10 -0.48
C PRO A 90 11.12 -1.31 0.82
N ILE A 91 11.33 -1.95 1.99
CA ILE A 91 11.17 -1.28 3.30
C ILE A 91 12.08 -0.05 3.41
N LYS A 92 13.26 -0.08 2.78
CA LYS A 92 14.19 1.07 2.76
C LYS A 92 13.58 2.32 2.10
N LEU A 93 12.71 2.13 1.10
CA LEU A 93 12.02 3.19 0.36
C LEU A 93 10.68 3.59 1.00
N SER A 94 10.23 2.88 2.04
CA SER A 94 9.00 3.24 2.75
C SER A 94 9.11 4.63 3.36
N LYS A 95 8.08 5.44 3.15
CA LYS A 95 7.96 6.81 3.66
C LYS A 95 7.59 6.80 5.14
N LEU A 96 6.79 5.83 5.54
CA LEU A 96 6.40 5.60 6.92
C LEU A 96 7.29 4.51 7.49
N LYS A 97 8.21 4.94 8.35
CA LYS A 97 8.98 4.04 9.20
C LYS A 97 8.11 3.70 10.41
N LEU A 98 7.94 2.40 10.65
CA LEU A 98 7.32 1.94 11.88
C LEU A 98 8.43 1.94 12.94
N TYR A 99 8.34 2.85 13.89
CA TYR A 99 9.23 2.84 15.05
C TYR A 99 8.72 1.78 16.05
N GLY A 100 9.40 0.63 16.11
CA GLY A 100 9.17 -0.48 17.06
C GLY A 100 8.13 -1.51 16.57
N THR A 101 8.33 -2.82 16.72
CA THR A 101 9.08 -3.56 17.74
C THR A 101 10.06 -4.59 17.14
N TYR A 102 11.35 -4.29 17.21
CA TYR A 102 12.33 -5.35 17.50
C TYR A 102 12.46 -5.40 19.02
N GLN A 103 11.77 -6.33 19.65
CA GLN A 103 12.19 -7.00 20.89
C GLN A 103 11.70 -8.44 20.83
#